data_AF-A0A1G7JA70-F1
#
_entry.id   AF-A0A1G7JA70-F1
#
_cell.length_a   1.000
_cell.length_b   1.000
_cell.length_c   1.000
_cell.angle_alpha   90.00
_cell.angle_beta   90.00
_cell.angle_gamma   90.00
#
_symmetry.space_group_name_H-M   'P 1'
#
loop_
_entity.id
_entity.type
_entity.pdbx_description
1 polymer ?
#
loop_
_entity_poly.entity_id
_entity_poly.type
_entity_poly.pdbx_seq_one_letter_code
_entity_poly.pdbx_strand_id
1 'polypeptide(L)'
;MPDIVVHDATLLTVDERNRLFERGTLVVEDGTITEVRSTGPDDTALDADHVIDGDGALVMPGLVNAHTHLELTPLLGAFSDLDLLEMMGSMTAVYTQFADGEFDYLIEAGYELAAYNGLAGGITTVNSMDVRPGVGAETVGAAGLRGFLGPAISDLFWDRPVDEQFDRAREFVETHHDTYGGRIRATICPHDDWSCTRELWERTADLAAEYPDLLVHTHLLELDESDSMARANGGADSTALLSDVGLLDDRLVAAHFRIADEDDIRRTAEAGAGVAHCPSVFCYWNPDPSTQWTPVPELRAAGVDVGLGLDDHYWHDSYNLFGEARQARLAANLERGRGQFQSMELLRMLTVDGARALNVGDEIGSLEPGKRADFLVLDVDAPKFAPRTNLPAQVVNQAAPADVETVVVDGEIVVEDGTPTRLDGDAIQQRAEAAVERFVEETDWDLDVGGGDPPSAVATAREIDKRGPARLLSRLAIQSARDRFSL
;
A
#
# COMPACT_ATOMS: atom_id res chain seq x y z
N MET A 1 -27.55 -21.68 -5.73
CA MET A 1 -28.13 -20.71 -4.79
C MET A 1 -27.02 -19.72 -4.57
N PRO A 2 -27.27 -18.42 -4.71
CA PRO A 2 -26.22 -17.42 -4.50
C PRO A 2 -25.61 -17.48 -3.10
N ASP A 3 -24.35 -17.12 -3.00
CA ASP A 3 -23.63 -17.02 -1.73
C ASP A 3 -24.08 -15.74 -1.01
N ILE A 4 -24.08 -14.62 -1.75
CA ILE A 4 -24.45 -13.30 -1.24
C ILE A 4 -25.41 -12.61 -2.21
N VAL A 5 -26.48 -12.04 -1.66
CA VAL A 5 -27.34 -11.08 -2.36
C VAL A 5 -27.40 -9.79 -1.57
N VAL A 6 -27.02 -8.68 -2.20
CA VAL A 6 -27.31 -7.33 -1.71
C VAL A 6 -28.48 -6.77 -2.50
N HIS A 7 -29.51 -6.24 -1.86
CA HIS A 7 -30.63 -5.58 -2.55
C HIS A 7 -30.91 -4.20 -1.98
N ASP A 8 -31.51 -3.34 -2.80
CA ASP A 8 -31.94 -1.98 -2.42
C ASP A 8 -30.83 -1.00 -2.00
N ALA A 9 -29.57 -1.41 -2.09
CA ALA A 9 -28.42 -0.54 -1.87
C ALA A 9 -28.27 0.52 -2.96
N THR A 10 -27.65 1.64 -2.62
CA THR A 10 -26.98 2.43 -3.65
C THR A 10 -25.73 1.69 -4.11
N LEU A 11 -25.63 1.34 -5.40
CA LEU A 11 -24.44 0.68 -5.96
C LEU A 11 -23.61 1.68 -6.76
N LEU A 12 -22.36 1.91 -6.34
CA LEU A 12 -21.37 2.63 -7.13
C LEU A 12 -20.40 1.62 -7.75
N THR A 13 -20.54 1.36 -9.04
CA THR A 13 -19.81 0.25 -9.68
C THR A 13 -18.34 0.52 -9.92
N VAL A 14 -17.96 1.77 -10.18
CA VAL A 14 -16.60 2.16 -10.60
C VAL A 14 -16.12 1.43 -11.86
N ASP A 15 -17.05 0.89 -12.66
CA ASP A 15 -16.76 0.33 -13.97
C ASP A 15 -16.30 1.42 -14.96
N GLU A 16 -16.06 1.06 -16.22
CA GLU A 16 -15.65 2.04 -17.25
C GLU A 16 -16.57 3.26 -17.37
N ARG A 17 -17.85 3.12 -17.01
CA ARG A 17 -18.88 4.17 -17.11
C ARG A 17 -19.21 4.81 -15.78
N ASN A 18 -18.59 4.36 -14.68
CA ASN A 18 -18.90 4.75 -13.32
C ASN A 18 -20.42 4.68 -13.04
N ARG A 19 -21.09 3.58 -13.45
CA ARG A 19 -22.54 3.45 -13.24
C ARG A 19 -22.89 3.56 -11.75
N LEU A 20 -23.94 4.34 -11.47
CA LEU A 20 -24.56 4.49 -10.15
C LEU A 20 -26.00 3.98 -10.22
N PHE A 21 -26.35 3.05 -9.37
CA PHE A 21 -27.73 2.60 -9.18
C PHE A 21 -28.22 3.14 -7.84
N GLU A 22 -29.24 4.02 -7.85
CA GLU A 22 -29.81 4.57 -6.60
C GLU A 22 -30.43 3.48 -5.73
N ARG A 23 -31.00 2.46 -6.37
CA ARG A 23 -31.46 1.21 -5.78
C ARG A 23 -31.02 0.07 -6.70
N GLY A 24 -30.00 -0.65 -6.27
CA GLY A 24 -29.40 -1.73 -7.02
C GLY A 24 -29.32 -3.03 -6.25
N THR A 25 -29.17 -4.10 -7.02
CA THR A 25 -28.97 -5.46 -6.56
C THR A 25 -27.64 -5.98 -7.10
N LEU A 26 -26.87 -6.60 -6.23
CA LEU A 26 -25.60 -7.27 -6.52
C LEU A 26 -25.72 -8.73 -6.07
N VAL A 27 -25.39 -9.66 -6.96
CA VAL A 27 -25.47 -11.11 -6.71
C VAL A 27 -24.09 -11.71 -6.84
N VAL A 28 -23.71 -12.54 -5.88
CA VAL A 28 -22.44 -13.26 -5.83
C VAL A 28 -22.69 -14.76 -5.82
N GLU A 29 -21.99 -15.47 -6.70
CA GLU A 29 -21.96 -16.95 -6.72
C GLU A 29 -20.51 -17.43 -6.93
N ASP A 30 -20.09 -18.42 -6.15
CA ASP A 30 -18.75 -19.00 -6.13
C ASP A 30 -17.64 -17.92 -6.07
N GLY A 31 -17.82 -16.94 -5.17
CA GLY A 31 -16.87 -15.84 -4.98
C GLY A 31 -16.82 -14.79 -6.11
N THR A 32 -17.73 -14.87 -7.08
CA THR A 32 -17.74 -14.05 -8.29
C THR A 32 -19.03 -13.24 -8.37
N ILE A 33 -18.92 -11.97 -8.76
CA ILE A 33 -20.09 -11.13 -9.05
C ILE A 33 -20.76 -11.67 -10.32
N THR A 34 -22.02 -12.08 -10.23
CA THR A 34 -22.78 -12.61 -11.38
C THR A 34 -23.78 -11.61 -11.94
N GLU A 35 -24.33 -10.75 -11.10
CA GLU A 35 -25.29 -9.72 -11.51
C GLU A 35 -25.02 -8.38 -10.81
N VAL A 36 -25.14 -7.28 -11.58
CA VAL A 36 -25.16 -5.90 -11.07
C VAL A 36 -26.22 -5.13 -11.85
N ARG A 37 -27.31 -4.75 -11.19
CA ARG A 37 -28.49 -4.16 -11.85
C ARG A 37 -29.32 -3.31 -10.91
N SER A 38 -30.32 -2.60 -11.45
CA SER A 38 -31.36 -1.96 -10.63
C SER A 38 -32.18 -3.01 -9.87
N THR A 39 -32.58 -2.67 -8.65
CA THR A 39 -33.48 -3.51 -7.84
C THR A 39 -34.85 -3.66 -8.51
N GLY A 40 -35.26 -4.90 -8.70
CA GLY A 40 -36.60 -5.31 -9.13
C GLY A 40 -37.52 -5.66 -7.96
N PRO A 41 -38.82 -5.85 -8.21
CA PRO A 41 -39.82 -6.10 -7.18
C PRO A 41 -39.65 -7.44 -6.43
N ASP A 42 -38.99 -8.42 -7.05
CA ASP A 42 -38.82 -9.77 -6.51
C ASP A 42 -37.43 -9.97 -5.86
N ASP A 43 -36.55 -8.96 -5.90
CA ASP A 43 -35.17 -9.11 -5.40
C ASP A 43 -35.09 -9.22 -3.88
N THR A 44 -36.05 -8.62 -3.17
CA THR A 44 -36.19 -8.75 -1.71
C THR A 44 -36.59 -10.16 -1.27
N ALA A 45 -37.02 -11.01 -2.20
CA ALA A 45 -37.40 -12.39 -1.98
C ALA A 45 -36.37 -13.39 -2.56
N LEU A 46 -35.23 -12.91 -3.06
CA LEU A 46 -34.13 -13.78 -3.47
C LEU A 46 -33.57 -14.51 -2.25
N ASP A 47 -33.30 -15.80 -2.43
CA ASP A 47 -32.74 -16.68 -1.40
C ASP A 47 -31.24 -16.85 -1.66
N ALA A 48 -30.42 -16.68 -0.62
CA ALA A 48 -28.97 -16.78 -0.65
C ALA A 48 -28.46 -17.21 0.73
N ASP A 49 -27.20 -17.66 0.82
CA ASP A 49 -26.60 -17.99 2.12
C ASP A 49 -26.53 -16.74 3.01
N HIS A 50 -26.24 -15.58 2.41
CA HIS A 50 -26.29 -14.26 3.05
C HIS A 50 -27.12 -13.27 2.23
N VAL A 51 -28.05 -12.59 2.90
CA VAL A 51 -28.86 -11.52 2.29
C VAL A 51 -28.60 -10.23 3.05
N ILE A 52 -28.17 -9.19 2.34
CA ILE A 52 -27.88 -7.85 2.87
C ILE A 52 -28.97 -6.90 2.37
N ASP A 53 -29.78 -6.37 3.30
CA ASP A 53 -30.70 -5.26 3.04
C ASP A 53 -29.92 -3.96 3.01
N GLY A 54 -29.73 -3.41 1.81
CA GLY A 54 -28.90 -2.25 1.58
C GLY A 54 -29.63 -0.91 1.67
N ASP A 55 -30.88 -0.86 2.14
CA ASP A 55 -31.56 0.44 2.31
C ASP A 55 -30.74 1.37 3.22
N GLY A 56 -30.47 2.59 2.75
CA GLY A 56 -29.58 3.53 3.46
C GLY A 56 -28.08 3.31 3.23
N ALA A 57 -27.65 2.18 2.66
CA ALA A 57 -26.25 1.83 2.46
C ALA A 57 -25.71 2.17 1.05
N LEU A 58 -24.38 2.30 0.95
CA LEU A 58 -23.64 2.42 -0.29
C LEU A 58 -22.71 1.21 -0.45
N VAL A 59 -22.86 0.46 -1.54
CA VAL A 59 -21.93 -0.59 -1.94
C VAL A 59 -20.98 -0.04 -3.00
N MET A 60 -19.68 -0.25 -2.79
CA MET A 60 -18.62 0.09 -3.74
C MET A 60 -17.52 -0.97 -3.70
N PRO A 61 -16.64 -1.04 -4.71
CA PRO A 61 -15.51 -1.97 -4.68
C PRO A 61 -14.64 -1.75 -3.45
N GLY A 62 -14.02 -2.84 -3.00
CA GLY A 62 -13.13 -2.83 -1.85
C GLY A 62 -11.94 -1.91 -2.06
N LEU A 63 -11.43 -1.30 -0.98
CA LEU A 63 -10.28 -0.41 -1.11
C LEU A 63 -9.01 -1.23 -1.39
N VAL A 64 -8.14 -0.66 -2.23
CA VAL A 64 -6.82 -1.20 -2.57
C VAL A 64 -5.75 -0.30 -1.99
N ASN A 65 -4.99 -0.81 -1.02
CA ASN A 65 -3.80 -0.15 -0.50
C ASN A 65 -2.61 -0.55 -1.36
N ALA A 66 -2.24 0.30 -2.31
CA ALA A 66 -1.26 0.00 -3.35
C ALA A 66 0.20 0.03 -2.86
N HIS A 67 0.47 0.54 -1.65
CA HIS A 67 1.79 0.52 -1.04
C HIS A 67 1.70 0.71 0.49
N THR A 68 2.33 -0.18 1.26
CA THR A 68 2.40 -0.11 2.72
C THR A 68 3.51 -1.01 3.29
N HIS A 69 3.88 -0.74 4.54
CA HIS A 69 4.78 -1.57 5.36
C HIS A 69 4.05 -1.92 6.65
N LEU A 70 4.10 -3.17 7.07
CA LEU A 70 3.16 -3.70 8.07
C LEU A 70 3.82 -4.06 9.40
N GLU A 71 5.13 -4.33 9.40
CA GLU A 71 5.84 -4.90 10.56
C GLU A 71 5.92 -3.96 11.77
N LEU A 72 6.08 -2.64 11.53
CA LEU A 72 6.23 -1.64 12.60
C LEU A 72 4.90 -1.10 13.14
N THR A 73 3.77 -1.61 12.66
CA THR A 73 2.43 -1.28 13.12
C THR A 73 2.26 -1.17 14.66
N PRO A 74 2.84 -2.01 15.54
CA PRO A 74 2.60 -1.87 16.98
C PRO A 74 3.25 -0.62 17.57
N LEU A 75 4.22 -0.02 16.88
CA LEU A 75 4.93 1.19 17.29
C LEU A 75 4.24 2.47 16.77
N LEU A 76 2.94 2.41 16.48
CA LEU A 76 2.13 3.60 16.17
C LEU A 76 2.34 4.70 17.22
N GLY A 77 2.63 5.92 16.76
CA GLY A 77 2.90 7.07 17.60
C GLY A 77 4.32 7.17 18.16
N ALA A 78 5.12 6.09 18.12
CA ALA A 78 6.47 6.08 18.69
C ALA A 78 7.45 6.99 17.94
N PHE A 79 7.15 7.30 16.67
CA PHE A 79 8.03 8.06 15.78
C PHE A 79 7.54 9.49 15.48
N SER A 80 6.30 9.82 15.85
CA SER A 80 5.59 11.03 15.41
C SER A 80 6.29 12.36 15.75
N ASP A 81 6.95 12.44 16.91
CA ASP A 81 7.56 13.70 17.38
C ASP A 81 9.09 13.78 17.17
N LEU A 82 9.69 12.80 16.51
CA LEU A 82 11.13 12.76 16.25
C LEU A 82 11.52 13.70 15.12
N ASP A 83 12.79 14.11 15.07
CA ASP A 83 13.32 14.72 13.84
C ASP A 83 13.66 13.65 12.78
N LEU A 84 13.88 14.08 11.54
CA LEU A 84 14.05 13.16 10.40
C LEU A 84 15.24 12.22 10.62
N LEU A 85 16.34 12.71 11.20
CA LEU A 85 17.54 11.91 11.42
C LEU A 85 17.34 10.93 12.57
N GLU A 86 16.69 11.38 13.65
CA GLU A 86 16.35 10.54 14.80
C GLU A 86 15.38 9.42 14.41
N MET A 87 14.31 9.76 13.69
CA MET A 87 13.33 8.79 13.17
C MET A 87 14.01 7.78 12.23
N MET A 88 14.72 8.24 11.20
CA MET A 88 15.40 7.36 10.24
C MET A 88 16.41 6.44 10.91
N GLY A 89 17.21 6.97 11.84
CA GLY A 89 18.16 6.17 12.61
C GLY A 89 17.48 5.10 13.45
N SER A 90 16.42 5.48 14.17
CA SER A 90 15.70 4.57 15.08
C SER A 90 14.95 3.49 14.32
N MET A 91 14.27 3.85 13.23
CA MET A 91 13.61 2.90 12.34
C MET A 91 14.61 1.92 11.73
N THR A 92 15.75 2.42 11.22
CA THR A 92 16.79 1.58 10.61
C THR A 92 17.37 0.58 11.63
N ALA A 93 17.52 1.00 12.90
CA ALA A 93 17.97 0.11 13.97
C ALA A 93 16.98 -1.04 14.20
N VAL A 94 15.68 -0.74 14.34
CA VAL A 94 14.65 -1.75 14.54
C VAL A 94 14.58 -2.74 13.37
N TYR A 95 14.60 -2.27 12.12
CA TYR A 95 14.62 -3.18 10.98
C TYR A 95 15.91 -4.00 10.85
N THR A 96 17.05 -3.46 11.29
CA THR A 96 18.29 -4.23 11.36
C THR A 96 18.12 -5.43 12.30
N GLN A 97 17.47 -5.21 13.45
CA GLN A 97 17.17 -6.26 14.42
C GLN A 97 16.12 -7.25 13.89
N PHE A 98 15.10 -6.79 13.17
CA PHE A 98 14.18 -7.68 12.46
C PHE A 98 14.94 -8.57 11.46
N ALA A 99 15.84 -8.01 10.67
CA ALA A 99 16.67 -8.76 9.74
C ALA A 99 17.60 -9.77 10.46
N ASP A 100 17.96 -9.53 11.72
CA ASP A 100 18.75 -10.44 12.57
C ASP A 100 17.95 -11.58 13.21
N GLY A 101 16.64 -11.61 13.03
CA GLY A 101 15.81 -12.62 13.69
C GLY A 101 15.31 -12.18 15.07
N GLU A 102 15.44 -10.91 15.45
CA GLU A 102 14.95 -10.38 16.73
C GLU A 102 13.50 -9.90 16.62
N PHE A 103 12.80 -9.84 17.76
CA PHE A 103 11.44 -9.27 17.86
C PHE A 103 10.35 -9.94 17.01
N ASP A 104 10.40 -11.27 16.80
CA ASP A 104 9.32 -12.01 16.12
C ASP A 104 7.93 -11.69 16.68
N TYR A 105 7.83 -11.55 18.01
CA TYR A 105 6.59 -11.21 18.70
C TYR A 105 6.04 -9.82 18.31
N LEU A 106 6.91 -8.86 17.97
CA LEU A 106 6.51 -7.52 17.57
C LEU A 106 5.99 -7.55 16.13
N ILE A 107 6.67 -8.30 15.26
CA ILE A 107 6.25 -8.48 13.86
C ILE A 107 4.92 -9.22 13.78
N GLU A 108 4.75 -10.31 14.53
CA GLU A 108 3.49 -11.05 14.62
C GLU A 108 2.34 -10.13 15.05
N ALA A 109 2.53 -9.37 16.13
CA ALA A 109 1.54 -8.40 16.59
C ALA A 109 1.27 -7.30 15.55
N GLY A 110 2.30 -6.89 14.80
CA GLY A 110 2.20 -5.87 13.75
C GLY A 110 1.30 -6.29 12.61
N TYR A 111 1.52 -7.48 12.06
CA TYR A 111 0.68 -8.01 11.00
C TYR A 111 -0.76 -8.24 11.45
N GLU A 112 -0.98 -8.74 12.66
CA GLU A 112 -2.34 -8.95 13.18
C GLU A 112 -3.10 -7.62 13.35
N LEU A 113 -2.46 -6.62 13.95
CA LEU A 113 -3.04 -5.31 14.15
C LEU A 113 -3.27 -4.59 12.81
N ALA A 114 -2.35 -4.73 11.85
CA ALA A 114 -2.50 -4.15 10.52
C ALA A 114 -3.64 -4.80 9.73
N ALA A 115 -3.76 -6.14 9.78
CA ALA A 115 -4.85 -6.86 9.13
C ALA A 115 -6.20 -6.48 9.74
N TYR A 116 -6.29 -6.37 11.06
CA TYR A 116 -7.49 -5.93 11.76
C TYR A 116 -7.90 -4.51 11.34
N ASN A 117 -6.98 -3.55 11.47
CA ASN A 117 -7.27 -2.14 11.17
C ASN A 117 -7.56 -1.92 9.68
N GLY A 118 -6.87 -2.62 8.78
CA GLY A 118 -7.11 -2.55 7.35
C GLY A 118 -8.50 -3.05 6.97
N LEU A 119 -8.89 -4.24 7.46
CA LEU A 119 -10.22 -4.79 7.22
C LEU A 119 -11.32 -3.88 7.79
N ALA A 120 -11.20 -3.47 9.05
CA ALA A 120 -12.13 -2.52 9.68
C ALA A 120 -12.19 -1.18 8.93
N GLY A 121 -11.12 -0.80 8.23
CA GLY A 121 -11.03 0.38 7.36
C GLY A 121 -11.59 0.21 5.95
N GLY A 122 -12.08 -0.97 5.58
CA GLY A 122 -12.63 -1.26 4.25
C GLY A 122 -11.58 -1.69 3.22
N ILE A 123 -10.33 -1.93 3.64
CA ILE A 123 -9.26 -2.44 2.78
C ILE A 123 -9.51 -3.91 2.50
N THR A 124 -9.47 -4.27 1.21
CA THR A 124 -9.64 -5.65 0.73
C THR A 124 -8.34 -6.21 0.15
N THR A 125 -7.48 -5.33 -0.36
CA THR A 125 -6.21 -5.67 -1.00
C THR A 125 -5.09 -4.81 -0.44
N VAL A 126 -3.96 -5.42 -0.10
CA VAL A 126 -2.72 -4.74 0.33
C VAL A 126 -1.56 -5.12 -0.59
N ASN A 127 -0.70 -4.16 -0.91
CA ASN A 127 0.60 -4.40 -1.53
C ASN A 127 1.71 -3.91 -0.60
N SER A 128 2.54 -4.82 -0.15
CA SER A 128 3.50 -4.61 0.92
C SER A 128 4.89 -5.13 0.57
N MET A 129 5.88 -4.41 1.07
CA MET A 129 7.29 -4.79 1.05
C MET A 129 7.75 -4.76 2.50
N ASP A 130 8.30 -5.84 3.02
CA ASP A 130 8.68 -5.92 4.43
C ASP A 130 10.03 -6.63 4.62
N VAL A 131 10.63 -6.54 5.80
CA VAL A 131 11.86 -7.24 6.12
C VAL A 131 11.61 -8.72 6.37
N ARG A 132 10.50 -9.17 6.93
CA ARG A 132 10.18 -10.59 7.19
C ARG A 132 8.71 -10.90 6.88
N PRO A 133 8.31 -10.83 5.60
CA PRO A 133 6.91 -10.97 5.18
C PRO A 133 6.31 -12.36 5.33
N GLY A 134 7.08 -13.39 5.68
CA GLY A 134 6.57 -14.76 5.79
C GLY A 134 5.42 -14.88 6.80
N VAL A 135 5.57 -14.25 7.97
CA VAL A 135 4.50 -14.18 8.99
C VAL A 135 3.32 -13.36 8.49
N GLY A 136 3.61 -12.29 7.73
CA GLY A 136 2.60 -11.43 7.13
C GLY A 136 1.73 -12.14 6.10
N ALA A 137 2.33 -12.93 5.22
CA ALA A 137 1.62 -13.69 4.20
C ALA A 137 0.58 -14.64 4.82
N GLU A 138 0.96 -15.35 5.88
CA GLU A 138 0.04 -16.24 6.61
C GLU A 138 -1.06 -15.45 7.35
N THR A 139 -0.69 -14.37 8.04
CA THR A 139 -1.63 -13.55 8.82
C THR A 139 -2.65 -12.84 7.92
N VAL A 140 -2.20 -12.18 6.85
CA VAL A 140 -3.05 -11.51 5.85
C VAL A 140 -3.98 -12.52 5.16
N GLY A 141 -3.45 -13.68 4.76
CA GLY A 141 -4.23 -14.73 4.11
C GLY A 141 -5.29 -15.33 5.02
N ALA A 142 -4.94 -15.61 6.29
CA ALA A 142 -5.86 -16.16 7.29
C ALA A 142 -6.95 -15.15 7.69
N ALA A 143 -6.61 -13.86 7.81
CA ALA A 143 -7.56 -12.78 8.04
C ALA A 143 -8.60 -12.66 6.91
N GLY A 144 -8.26 -13.13 5.71
CA GLY A 144 -9.14 -13.12 4.54
C GLY A 144 -8.86 -12.00 3.54
N LEU A 145 -7.79 -11.22 3.73
CA LEU A 145 -7.34 -10.19 2.80
C LEU A 145 -6.73 -10.80 1.53
N ARG A 146 -6.70 -9.99 0.47
CA ARG A 146 -5.82 -10.19 -0.69
C ARG A 146 -4.50 -9.46 -0.44
N GLY A 147 -3.38 -10.09 -0.74
CA GLY A 147 -2.06 -9.58 -0.41
C GLY A 147 -1.04 -9.79 -1.52
N PHE A 148 -0.31 -8.73 -1.84
CA PHE A 148 0.93 -8.75 -2.60
C PHE A 148 2.05 -8.47 -1.62
N LEU A 149 2.93 -9.43 -1.35
CA LEU A 149 3.96 -9.29 -0.32
C LEU A 149 5.30 -9.76 -0.85
N GLY A 150 6.39 -9.14 -0.41
CA GLY A 150 7.71 -9.57 -0.82
C GLY A 150 8.80 -9.10 0.14
N PRO A 151 9.86 -9.89 0.34
CA PRO A 151 10.96 -9.50 1.20
C PRO A 151 11.72 -8.38 0.53
N ALA A 152 11.94 -7.28 1.24
CA ALA A 152 12.73 -6.17 0.76
C ALA A 152 14.20 -6.60 0.52
N ILE A 153 14.80 -6.13 -0.57
CA ILE A 153 16.17 -6.49 -1.02
C ILE A 153 17.00 -5.23 -1.26
N SER A 154 18.17 -5.11 -0.65
CA SER A 154 19.09 -3.97 -0.83
C SER A 154 20.54 -4.34 -0.51
N ASP A 155 21.50 -3.75 -1.22
CA ASP A 155 22.94 -3.93 -0.98
C ASP A 155 23.67 -2.69 -0.46
N LEU A 156 22.96 -1.55 -0.34
CA LEU A 156 23.49 -0.33 0.26
C LEU A 156 22.71 0.11 1.51
N PHE A 157 21.47 -0.33 1.68
CA PHE A 157 20.69 -0.02 2.88
C PHE A 157 21.10 -0.93 4.06
N TRP A 158 21.17 -2.25 3.82
CA TRP A 158 21.60 -3.24 4.81
C TRP A 158 22.98 -3.82 4.46
N ASP A 159 23.84 -4.11 5.45
CA ASP A 159 25.10 -4.86 5.23
C ASP A 159 24.84 -6.38 5.33
N ARG A 160 24.00 -6.88 4.42
CA ARG A 160 23.67 -8.31 4.33
C ARG A 160 24.22 -8.91 3.05
N PRO A 161 24.65 -10.18 3.06
CA PRO A 161 25.03 -10.86 1.83
C PRO A 161 23.87 -10.85 0.82
N VAL A 162 24.11 -10.29 -0.35
CA VAL A 162 23.09 -10.17 -1.40
C VAL A 162 22.55 -11.55 -1.81
N ASP A 163 23.42 -12.57 -1.85
CA ASP A 163 23.02 -13.95 -2.16
C ASP A 163 21.95 -14.48 -1.19
N GLU A 164 22.10 -14.24 0.12
CA GLU A 164 21.13 -14.66 1.12
C GLU A 164 19.78 -13.95 0.97
N GLN A 165 19.79 -12.66 0.56
CA GLN A 165 18.55 -11.91 0.33
C GLN A 165 17.77 -12.45 -0.89
N PHE A 166 18.46 -12.76 -1.98
CA PHE A 166 17.85 -13.36 -3.17
C PHE A 166 17.36 -14.80 -2.92
N ASP A 167 18.10 -15.59 -2.13
CA ASP A 167 17.66 -16.93 -1.74
C ASP A 167 16.39 -16.86 -0.89
N ARG A 168 16.30 -15.91 0.05
CA ARG A 168 15.09 -15.65 0.83
C ARG A 168 13.92 -15.20 -0.05
N ALA A 169 14.17 -14.36 -1.05
CA ALA A 169 13.15 -13.95 -2.00
C ALA A 169 12.59 -15.13 -2.80
N ARG A 170 13.45 -16.03 -3.26
CA ARG A 170 13.02 -17.29 -3.92
C ARG A 170 12.22 -18.18 -2.98
N GLU A 171 12.71 -18.41 -1.76
CA GLU A 171 12.01 -19.21 -0.76
C GLU A 171 10.63 -18.64 -0.43
N PHE A 172 10.52 -17.31 -0.32
CA PHE A 172 9.24 -16.64 -0.10
C PHE A 172 8.27 -16.87 -1.27
N VAL A 173 8.74 -16.70 -2.51
CA VAL A 173 7.94 -16.98 -3.72
C VAL A 173 7.46 -18.42 -3.73
N GLU A 174 8.37 -19.38 -3.55
CA GLU A 174 8.07 -20.81 -3.57
C GLU A 174 7.09 -21.25 -2.47
N THR A 175 7.10 -20.55 -1.33
CA THR A 175 6.27 -20.90 -0.16
C THR A 175 4.89 -20.23 -0.19
N HIS A 176 4.83 -18.95 -0.55
CA HIS A 176 3.64 -18.12 -0.31
C HIS A 176 2.90 -17.67 -1.58
N HIS A 177 3.53 -17.69 -2.76
CA HIS A 177 2.83 -17.31 -3.99
C HIS A 177 1.70 -18.30 -4.31
N ASP A 178 0.56 -17.75 -4.77
CA ASP A 178 -0.67 -18.48 -5.09
C ASP A 178 -1.30 -19.28 -3.94
N THR A 179 -0.94 -18.95 -2.69
CA THR A 179 -1.58 -19.53 -1.50
C THR A 179 -2.94 -18.87 -1.22
N TYR A 180 -3.71 -19.46 -0.29
CA TYR A 180 -5.06 -19.01 0.08
C TYR A 180 -6.01 -18.85 -1.12
N GLY A 181 -5.91 -19.76 -2.10
CA GLY A 181 -6.73 -19.72 -3.32
C GLY A 181 -6.32 -18.62 -4.31
N GLY A 182 -5.04 -18.23 -4.32
CA GLY A 182 -4.52 -17.17 -5.20
C GLY A 182 -4.70 -15.74 -4.66
N ARG A 183 -5.14 -15.59 -3.40
CA ARG A 183 -5.27 -14.29 -2.74
C ARG A 183 -3.93 -13.73 -2.27
N ILE A 184 -3.00 -14.60 -1.89
CA ILE A 184 -1.64 -14.19 -1.50
C ILE A 184 -0.71 -14.44 -2.69
N ARG A 185 -0.09 -13.37 -3.16
CA ARG A 185 0.84 -13.36 -4.30
C ARG A 185 2.15 -12.78 -3.85
N ALA A 186 3.25 -13.46 -4.16
CA ALA A 186 4.57 -12.90 -3.94
C ALA A 186 4.86 -11.73 -4.89
N THR A 187 5.71 -10.82 -4.45
CA THR A 187 6.22 -9.68 -5.21
C THR A 187 7.74 -9.64 -5.07
N ILE A 188 8.44 -9.24 -6.13
CA ILE A 188 9.90 -9.03 -6.08
C ILE A 188 10.15 -7.58 -5.64
N CYS A 189 10.83 -7.41 -4.51
CA CYS A 189 10.87 -6.13 -3.80
C CYS A 189 12.30 -5.58 -3.65
N PRO A 190 12.96 -5.09 -4.72
CA PRO A 190 14.15 -4.26 -4.54
C PRO A 190 13.74 -3.00 -3.77
N HIS A 191 14.46 -2.63 -2.72
CA HIS A 191 14.02 -1.64 -1.75
C HIS A 191 13.70 -0.30 -2.42
N ASP A 192 14.71 0.35 -3.00
CA ASP A 192 14.56 1.64 -3.68
C ASP A 192 15.70 1.94 -4.67
N ASP A 193 15.53 2.97 -5.50
CA ASP A 193 16.50 3.38 -6.52
C ASP A 193 17.78 4.07 -5.99
N TRP A 194 17.77 4.53 -4.74
CA TRP A 194 18.91 5.20 -4.13
C TRP A 194 19.79 4.28 -3.28
N SER A 195 19.31 3.11 -2.86
CA SER A 195 19.99 2.14 -2.00
C SER A 195 20.35 0.82 -2.69
N CYS A 196 20.09 0.70 -3.99
CA CYS A 196 20.41 -0.50 -4.76
C CYS A 196 21.49 -0.21 -5.81
N THR A 197 22.53 -1.04 -5.89
CA THR A 197 23.52 -0.93 -6.97
C THR A 197 23.01 -1.49 -8.30
N ARG A 198 23.65 -1.13 -9.43
CA ARG A 198 23.37 -1.75 -10.73
C ARG A 198 23.45 -3.28 -10.69
N GLU A 199 24.41 -3.85 -9.95
CA GLU A 199 24.53 -5.31 -9.81
C GLU A 199 23.31 -5.91 -9.13
N LEU A 200 22.76 -5.25 -8.11
CA LEU A 200 21.51 -5.66 -7.48
C LEU A 200 20.35 -5.59 -8.49
N TRP A 201 20.23 -4.49 -9.24
CA TRP A 201 19.19 -4.32 -10.26
C TRP A 201 19.25 -5.37 -11.37
N GLU A 202 20.44 -5.71 -11.86
CA GLU A 202 20.64 -6.77 -12.85
C GLU A 202 20.22 -8.14 -12.29
N ARG A 203 20.55 -8.45 -11.03
CA ARG A 203 20.10 -9.67 -10.36
C ARG A 203 18.59 -9.70 -10.10
N THR A 204 18.00 -8.54 -9.81
CA THR A 204 16.54 -8.40 -9.70
C THR A 204 15.87 -8.70 -11.03
N ALA A 205 16.45 -8.25 -12.15
CA ALA A 205 15.97 -8.58 -13.48
C ALA A 205 16.08 -10.09 -13.77
N ASP A 206 17.17 -10.75 -13.37
CA ASP A 206 17.31 -12.20 -13.46
C ASP A 206 16.21 -12.93 -12.64
N LEU A 207 15.96 -12.51 -11.40
CA LEU A 207 14.89 -13.08 -10.55
C LEU A 207 13.50 -12.83 -11.16
N ALA A 208 13.24 -11.64 -11.70
CA ALA A 208 11.98 -11.32 -12.38
C ALA A 208 11.81 -12.12 -13.68
N ALA A 209 12.90 -12.53 -14.33
CA ALA A 209 12.85 -13.43 -15.49
C ALA A 209 12.60 -14.89 -15.07
N GLU A 210 13.04 -15.31 -13.88
CA GLU A 210 12.71 -16.62 -13.30
C GLU A 210 11.20 -16.73 -12.98
N TYR A 211 10.58 -15.62 -12.55
CA TYR A 211 9.17 -15.56 -12.16
C TYR A 211 8.41 -14.48 -12.96
N PRO A 212 8.06 -14.76 -14.23
CA PRO A 212 7.54 -13.74 -15.15
C PRO A 212 6.15 -13.19 -14.77
N ASP A 213 5.38 -13.93 -13.96
CA ASP A 213 4.02 -13.55 -13.56
C ASP A 213 4.00 -12.66 -12.29
N LEU A 214 5.16 -12.40 -11.67
CA LEU A 214 5.24 -11.58 -10.45
C LEU A 214 5.49 -10.11 -10.77
N LEU A 215 4.92 -9.26 -9.93
CA LEU A 215 5.21 -7.84 -9.91
C LEU A 215 6.61 -7.55 -9.38
N VAL A 216 7.15 -6.41 -9.79
CA VAL A 216 8.34 -5.79 -9.20
C VAL A 216 7.89 -4.50 -8.50
N HIS A 217 8.01 -4.44 -7.18
CA HIS A 217 7.54 -3.31 -6.38
C HIS A 217 8.74 -2.62 -5.72
N THR A 218 8.85 -1.30 -5.86
CA THR A 218 10.02 -0.55 -5.36
C THR A 218 9.67 0.91 -5.10
N HIS A 219 10.36 1.54 -4.15
CA HIS A 219 10.33 2.99 -4.05
C HIS A 219 11.18 3.61 -5.17
N LEU A 220 10.58 4.49 -5.96
CA LEU A 220 11.20 5.01 -7.18
C LEU A 220 10.97 6.51 -7.29
N LEU A 221 12.03 7.27 -7.59
CA LEU A 221 11.99 8.74 -7.67
C LEU A 221 11.39 9.36 -6.40
N GLU A 222 11.69 8.77 -5.25
CA GLU A 222 11.19 9.20 -3.95
C GLU A 222 11.99 10.40 -3.42
N LEU A 223 13.31 10.32 -3.51
CA LEU A 223 14.25 11.26 -2.92
C LEU A 223 14.97 12.08 -3.99
N ASP A 224 15.45 13.27 -3.60
CA ASP A 224 16.25 14.12 -4.51
C ASP A 224 17.55 13.41 -4.96
N GLU A 225 18.02 12.45 -4.18
CA GLU A 225 19.18 11.60 -4.46
C GLU A 225 18.93 10.49 -5.47
N SER A 226 17.68 10.12 -5.77
CA SER A 226 17.31 8.99 -6.65
C SER A 226 18.06 9.04 -7.99
N ASP A 227 17.92 10.14 -8.72
CA ASP A 227 18.60 10.36 -9.99
C ASP A 227 20.13 10.40 -9.89
N SER A 228 20.65 10.92 -8.77
CA SER A 228 22.08 10.92 -8.50
C SER A 228 22.60 9.51 -8.32
N MET A 229 21.87 8.63 -7.62
CA MET A 229 22.26 7.24 -7.49
C MET A 229 22.11 6.49 -8.81
N ALA A 230 21.06 6.76 -9.60
CA ALA A 230 20.89 6.16 -10.91
C ALA A 230 22.10 6.46 -11.83
N ARG A 231 22.59 7.70 -11.83
CA ARG A 231 23.85 8.08 -12.52
C ARG A 231 25.08 7.41 -11.94
N ALA A 232 25.17 7.24 -10.62
CA ALA A 232 26.26 6.49 -9.99
C ALA A 232 26.25 5.01 -10.41
N ASN A 233 25.07 4.47 -10.70
CA ASN A 233 24.83 3.16 -11.29
C ASN A 233 24.95 3.14 -12.82
N GLY A 234 25.30 4.25 -13.47
CA GLY A 234 25.53 4.31 -14.92
C GLY A 234 24.26 4.42 -15.78
N GLY A 235 23.09 4.67 -15.18
CA GLY A 235 21.90 5.15 -15.90
C GLY A 235 21.94 6.67 -16.11
N ALA A 236 21.01 7.21 -16.90
CA ALA A 236 20.86 8.67 -17.05
C ALA A 236 20.08 9.30 -15.89
N ASP A 237 19.02 8.62 -15.48
CA ASP A 237 18.02 8.93 -14.45
C ASP A 237 17.45 7.57 -13.95
N SER A 238 16.60 7.57 -12.92
CA SER A 238 16.10 6.31 -12.34
C SER A 238 15.30 5.46 -13.35
N THR A 239 14.41 6.05 -14.14
CA THR A 239 13.62 5.28 -15.12
C THR A 239 14.49 4.73 -16.25
N ALA A 240 15.54 5.43 -16.67
CA ALA A 240 16.52 4.95 -17.64
C ALA A 240 17.30 3.74 -17.09
N LEU A 241 17.71 3.79 -15.82
CA LEU A 241 18.40 2.66 -15.19
C LEU A 241 17.52 1.41 -15.21
N LEU A 242 16.25 1.54 -14.80
CA LEU A 242 15.30 0.42 -14.82
C LEU A 242 15.02 -0.06 -16.26
N SER A 243 14.95 0.85 -17.23
CA SER A 243 14.82 0.49 -18.65
C SER A 243 16.03 -0.29 -19.16
N ASP A 244 17.25 0.15 -18.83
CA ASP A 244 18.50 -0.50 -19.25
C ASP A 244 18.59 -1.96 -18.76
N VAL A 245 18.14 -2.24 -17.54
CA VAL A 245 18.17 -3.59 -16.94
C VAL A 245 16.93 -4.42 -17.28
N GLY A 246 15.94 -3.83 -17.96
CA GLY A 246 14.72 -4.53 -18.37
C GLY A 246 13.67 -4.68 -17.27
N LEU A 247 13.63 -3.75 -16.30
CA LEU A 247 12.65 -3.71 -15.20
C LEU A 247 11.64 -2.55 -15.30
N LEU A 248 11.79 -1.66 -16.29
CA LEU A 248 10.74 -0.69 -16.64
C LEU A 248 9.78 -1.35 -17.64
N ASP A 249 8.84 -2.14 -17.12
CA ASP A 249 7.79 -2.84 -17.88
C ASP A 249 6.45 -2.80 -17.13
N ASP A 250 5.46 -3.54 -17.63
CA ASP A 250 4.11 -3.59 -17.09
C ASP A 250 4.00 -4.30 -15.73
N ARG A 251 5.09 -4.89 -15.24
CA ARG A 251 5.14 -5.54 -13.91
C ARG A 251 5.64 -4.60 -12.83
N LEU A 252 6.16 -3.43 -13.19
CA LEU A 252 6.68 -2.45 -12.24
C LEU A 252 5.56 -1.72 -11.51
N VAL A 253 5.64 -1.69 -10.19
CA VAL A 253 4.85 -0.83 -9.30
C VAL A 253 5.80 0.13 -8.59
N ALA A 254 5.77 1.39 -8.99
CA ALA A 254 6.62 2.44 -8.47
C ALA A 254 5.93 3.18 -7.30
N ALA A 255 6.43 3.01 -6.09
CA ALA A 255 5.97 3.77 -4.93
C ALA A 255 6.54 5.19 -4.93
N HIS A 256 5.71 6.15 -4.49
CA HIS A 256 5.96 7.59 -4.39
C HIS A 256 6.06 8.34 -5.72
N PHE A 257 7.10 8.12 -6.51
CA PHE A 257 7.30 8.78 -7.81
C PHE A 257 7.30 10.33 -7.72
N ARG A 258 7.91 10.86 -6.66
CA ARG A 258 7.84 12.26 -6.23
C ARG A 258 8.55 13.23 -7.19
N ILE A 259 9.80 12.92 -7.56
CA ILE A 259 10.66 13.83 -8.33
C ILE A 259 10.58 13.62 -9.85
N ALA A 260 9.58 12.88 -10.30
CA ALA A 260 9.44 12.50 -11.70
C ALA A 260 9.20 13.69 -12.64
N ASP A 261 9.88 13.67 -13.78
CA ASP A 261 9.72 14.66 -14.84
C ASP A 261 8.81 14.17 -15.99
N GLU A 262 8.66 15.00 -17.03
CA GLU A 262 7.83 14.67 -18.20
C GLU A 262 8.32 13.42 -18.95
N ASP A 263 9.63 13.14 -18.95
CA ASP A 263 10.21 11.99 -19.62
C ASP A 263 10.04 10.72 -18.79
N ASP A 264 10.18 10.80 -17.47
CA ASP A 264 9.84 9.71 -16.55
C ASP A 264 8.38 9.28 -16.72
N ILE A 265 7.45 10.25 -16.70
CA ILE A 265 6.01 10.00 -16.91
C ILE A 265 5.78 9.30 -18.26
N ARG A 266 6.41 9.80 -19.33
CA ARG A 266 6.26 9.24 -20.67
C ARG A 266 6.76 7.79 -20.72
N ARG A 267 7.95 7.50 -20.20
CA ARG A 267 8.53 6.15 -20.22
C ARG A 267 7.72 5.17 -19.37
N THR A 268 7.26 5.59 -18.19
CA THR A 268 6.37 4.80 -17.33
C THR A 268 5.07 4.46 -18.04
N ALA A 269 4.45 5.44 -18.71
CA ALA A 269 3.23 5.21 -19.50
C ALA A 269 3.46 4.28 -20.71
N GLU A 270 4.57 4.45 -21.43
CA GLU A 270 4.95 3.58 -22.56
C GLU A 270 5.24 2.13 -22.11
N ALA A 271 5.78 1.96 -20.90
CA ALA A 271 6.07 0.67 -20.31
C ALA A 271 4.83 -0.05 -19.76
N GLY A 272 3.76 0.69 -19.45
CA GLY A 272 2.58 0.15 -18.77
C GLY A 272 2.78 -0.06 -17.26
N ALA A 273 3.79 0.57 -16.66
CA ALA A 273 4.07 0.46 -15.24
C ALA A 273 3.02 1.20 -14.39
N GLY A 274 2.74 0.69 -13.20
CA GLY A 274 1.85 1.29 -12.21
C GLY A 274 2.57 2.21 -11.21
N VAL A 275 1.83 3.13 -10.59
CA VAL A 275 2.35 4.01 -9.53
C VAL A 275 1.49 3.93 -8.27
N ALA A 276 2.12 3.83 -7.10
CA ALA A 276 1.44 3.96 -5.81
C ALA A 276 1.76 5.32 -5.18
N HIS A 277 0.74 6.18 -5.06
CA HIS A 277 0.87 7.53 -4.53
C HIS A 277 0.54 7.56 -3.03
N CYS A 278 1.53 7.95 -2.21
CA CYS A 278 1.41 8.11 -0.76
C CYS A 278 1.60 9.60 -0.39
N PRO A 279 0.58 10.46 -0.51
CA PRO A 279 0.73 11.89 -0.26
C PRO A 279 1.02 12.24 1.21
N SER A 280 0.49 11.50 2.18
CA SER A 280 0.53 11.90 3.59
C SER A 280 1.94 11.91 4.16
N VAL A 281 2.79 10.94 3.81
CA VAL A 281 4.20 10.90 4.24
C VAL A 281 4.93 12.19 3.87
N PHE A 282 4.79 12.68 2.63
CA PHE A 282 5.45 13.92 2.21
C PHE A 282 4.80 15.18 2.77
N CYS A 283 3.49 15.13 3.04
CA CYS A 283 2.81 16.24 3.74
C CYS A 283 3.31 16.37 5.19
N TYR A 284 3.61 15.25 5.84
CA TYR A 284 4.06 15.21 7.22
C TYR A 284 5.54 15.59 7.32
N TRP A 285 6.40 14.97 6.51
CA TRP A 285 7.86 15.05 6.65
C TRP A 285 8.56 16.04 5.72
N ASN A 286 7.94 16.44 4.61
CA ASN A 286 8.62 17.27 3.61
C ASN A 286 7.85 18.54 3.20
N PRO A 287 7.62 19.49 4.13
CA PRO A 287 6.90 20.73 3.84
C PRO A 287 7.78 21.84 3.25
N ASP A 288 8.99 21.55 2.72
CA ASP A 288 9.76 22.57 1.99
C ASP A 288 8.85 23.12 0.86
N PRO A 289 8.64 24.46 0.78
CA PRO A 289 7.81 25.04 -0.28
C PRO A 289 8.28 24.74 -1.71
N SER A 290 9.49 24.22 -1.88
CA SER A 290 10.07 23.77 -3.14
C SER A 290 10.04 22.25 -3.33
N THR A 291 9.47 21.51 -2.38
CA THR A 291 9.24 20.07 -2.47
C THR A 291 8.44 19.74 -3.71
N GLN A 292 9.02 18.93 -4.58
CA GLN A 292 8.29 18.36 -5.71
C GLN A 292 7.26 17.36 -5.20
N TRP A 293 6.11 17.30 -5.86
CA TRP A 293 5.03 16.39 -5.54
C TRP A 293 4.81 15.43 -6.69
N THR A 294 4.52 14.17 -6.37
CA THR A 294 4.11 13.16 -7.36
C THR A 294 3.16 13.79 -8.38
N PRO A 295 3.50 13.77 -9.68
CA PRO A 295 2.72 14.44 -10.73
C PRO A 295 1.50 13.59 -11.13
N VAL A 296 0.62 13.32 -10.16
CA VAL A 296 -0.54 12.44 -10.33
C VAL A 296 -1.48 12.92 -11.45
N PRO A 297 -1.86 14.21 -11.55
CA PRO A 297 -2.67 14.66 -12.68
C PRO A 297 -2.03 14.37 -14.05
N GLU A 298 -0.72 14.56 -14.16
CA GLU A 298 0.04 14.35 -15.39
C GLU A 298 0.21 12.86 -15.71
N LEU A 299 0.55 12.02 -14.71
CA LEU A 299 0.60 10.56 -14.82
C LEU A 299 -0.73 9.99 -15.33
N ARG A 300 -1.84 10.39 -14.70
CA ARG A 300 -3.18 9.94 -15.10
C ARG A 300 -3.57 10.43 -16.49
N ALA A 301 -3.18 11.66 -16.86
CA ALA A 301 -3.39 12.17 -18.21
C ALA A 301 -2.57 11.42 -19.28
N ALA A 302 -1.40 10.88 -18.91
CA ALA A 302 -0.58 10.02 -19.75
C ALA A 302 -1.10 8.56 -19.83
N GLY A 303 -2.07 8.19 -18.99
CA GLY A 303 -2.66 6.85 -18.95
C GLY A 303 -1.98 5.89 -17.98
N VAL A 304 -1.14 6.39 -17.07
CA VAL A 304 -0.56 5.58 -15.98
C VAL A 304 -1.65 5.26 -14.96
N ASP A 305 -1.73 3.99 -14.56
CA ASP A 305 -2.59 3.56 -13.46
C ASP A 305 -1.95 3.98 -12.12
N VAL A 306 -2.66 4.83 -11.37
CA VAL A 306 -2.18 5.38 -10.10
C VAL A 306 -3.10 4.94 -8.97
N GLY A 307 -2.59 4.11 -8.07
CA GLY A 307 -3.22 3.73 -6.81
C GLY A 307 -2.86 4.67 -5.65
N LEU A 308 -3.56 4.54 -4.53
CA LEU A 308 -3.20 5.20 -3.27
C LEU A 308 -2.54 4.20 -2.30
N GLY A 309 -1.50 4.65 -1.61
CA GLY A 309 -0.80 3.89 -0.57
C GLY A 309 -0.78 4.65 0.75
N LEU A 310 -0.78 3.91 1.86
CA LEU A 310 -0.63 4.48 3.21
C LEU A 310 0.83 4.60 3.64
N ASP A 311 1.73 3.82 3.01
CA ASP A 311 3.14 3.70 3.42
C ASP A 311 3.27 3.10 4.85
N ASP A 312 4.40 3.30 5.52
CA ASP A 312 4.63 2.88 6.90
C ASP A 312 4.04 3.86 7.92
N HIS A 313 3.54 3.29 9.01
CA HIS A 313 3.02 4.00 10.16
C HIS A 313 4.08 4.85 10.88
N TYR A 314 5.37 4.48 10.82
CA TYR A 314 6.42 5.32 11.42
C TYR A 314 6.54 6.70 10.76
N TRP A 315 6.14 6.83 9.47
CA TRP A 315 6.11 8.11 8.78
C TRP A 315 4.90 8.95 9.19
N HIS A 316 3.73 8.31 9.22
CA HIS A 316 2.44 8.93 9.48
C HIS A 316 1.44 7.85 9.94
N ASP A 317 1.02 7.93 11.20
CA ASP A 317 0.17 6.95 11.86
C ASP A 317 -1.28 6.94 11.31
N SER A 318 -1.58 6.14 10.28
CA SER A 318 -2.93 6.07 9.70
C SER A 318 -3.27 4.77 8.97
N TYR A 319 -4.48 4.27 9.21
CA TYR A 319 -5.14 3.21 8.41
C TYR A 319 -6.25 3.73 7.49
N ASN A 320 -6.34 5.06 7.32
CA ASN A 320 -7.48 5.69 6.68
C ASN A 320 -7.20 6.02 5.20
N LEU A 321 -7.44 5.06 4.29
CA LEU A 321 -7.33 5.31 2.85
C LEU A 321 -8.32 6.38 2.34
N PHE A 322 -9.51 6.52 2.92
CA PHE A 322 -10.41 7.65 2.59
C PHE A 322 -9.75 9.00 2.90
N GLY A 323 -9.03 9.06 4.02
CA GLY A 323 -8.20 10.19 4.42
C GLY A 323 -7.09 10.45 3.40
N GLU A 324 -6.42 9.41 2.93
CA GLU A 324 -5.36 9.50 1.92
C GLU A 324 -5.87 10.09 0.59
N ALA A 325 -7.05 9.67 0.13
CA ALA A 325 -7.70 10.24 -1.06
C ALA A 325 -8.03 11.73 -0.89
N ARG A 326 -8.51 12.11 0.30
CA ARG A 326 -8.73 13.52 0.63
C ARG A 326 -7.41 14.29 0.63
N GLN A 327 -6.34 13.71 1.18
CA GLN A 327 -5.03 14.33 1.24
C GLN A 327 -4.44 14.54 -0.15
N ALA A 328 -4.52 13.54 -1.04
CA ALA A 328 -4.11 13.64 -2.45
C ALA A 328 -4.75 14.85 -3.13
N ARG A 329 -6.05 15.04 -2.95
CA ARG A 329 -6.79 16.20 -3.49
C ARG A 329 -6.28 17.52 -2.96
N LEU A 330 -6.13 17.62 -1.64
CA LEU A 330 -5.80 18.89 -0.98
C LEU A 330 -4.36 19.30 -1.27
N ALA A 331 -3.42 18.35 -1.22
CA ALA A 331 -2.02 18.57 -1.58
C ALA A 331 -1.88 19.02 -3.03
N ALA A 332 -2.51 18.32 -3.98
CA ALA A 332 -2.46 18.72 -5.39
C ALA A 332 -3.09 20.10 -5.63
N ASN A 333 -4.18 20.44 -4.93
CA ASN A 333 -4.79 21.77 -5.05
C ASN A 333 -3.92 22.88 -4.47
N LEU A 334 -3.18 22.61 -3.41
CA LEU A 334 -2.24 23.57 -2.80
C LEU A 334 -1.10 23.88 -3.77
N GLU A 335 -0.55 22.85 -4.41
CA GLU A 335 0.58 22.96 -5.34
C GLU A 335 0.17 23.52 -6.71
N ARG A 336 -0.85 22.92 -7.33
CA ARG A 336 -1.22 23.16 -8.74
C ARG A 336 -2.47 24.03 -8.92
N GLY A 337 -3.09 24.46 -7.82
CA GLY A 337 -4.34 25.23 -7.82
C GLY A 337 -5.60 24.35 -7.92
N ARG A 338 -6.79 24.96 -7.92
CA ARG A 338 -8.06 24.21 -7.84
C ARG A 338 -8.31 23.27 -9.03
N GLY A 339 -9.03 22.18 -8.75
CA GLY A 339 -9.66 21.35 -9.79
C GLY A 339 -8.75 20.26 -10.35
N GLN A 340 -7.73 19.84 -9.58
CA GLN A 340 -6.82 18.76 -9.98
C GLN A 340 -7.49 17.39 -10.03
N PHE A 341 -8.55 17.18 -9.26
CA PHE A 341 -9.29 15.93 -9.20
C PHE A 341 -10.80 16.15 -9.20
N GLN A 342 -11.50 15.40 -10.03
CA GLN A 342 -12.89 15.03 -9.82
C GLN A 342 -12.99 13.95 -8.73
N SER A 343 -14.17 13.78 -8.14
CA SER A 343 -14.35 12.82 -7.04
C SER A 343 -14.37 11.37 -7.49
N MET A 344 -14.87 11.10 -8.70
CA MET A 344 -14.78 9.75 -9.27
C MET A 344 -13.33 9.35 -9.53
N GLU A 345 -12.45 10.29 -9.88
CA GLU A 345 -11.04 9.98 -10.14
C GLU A 345 -10.34 9.44 -8.89
N LEU A 346 -10.56 10.07 -7.73
CA LEU A 346 -10.02 9.59 -6.46
C LEU A 346 -10.64 8.27 -6.01
N LEU A 347 -11.94 8.07 -6.27
CA LEU A 347 -12.58 6.77 -6.01
C LEU A 347 -11.99 5.66 -6.86
N ARG A 348 -11.62 5.95 -8.11
CA ARG A 348 -10.93 4.99 -8.97
C ARG A 348 -9.53 4.69 -8.43
N MET A 349 -8.77 5.70 -8.00
CA MET A 349 -7.47 5.52 -7.35
C MET A 349 -7.56 4.68 -6.06
N LEU A 350 -8.66 4.80 -5.31
CA LEU A 350 -8.94 3.97 -4.13
C LEU A 350 -9.27 2.50 -4.46
N THR A 351 -9.63 2.21 -5.71
CA THR A 351 -10.21 0.92 -6.12
C THR A 351 -9.59 0.42 -7.43
N VAL A 352 -10.26 0.59 -8.58
CA VAL A 352 -9.88 0.00 -9.87
C VAL A 352 -8.51 0.45 -10.40
N ASP A 353 -8.13 1.72 -10.23
CA ASP A 353 -6.83 2.20 -10.73
C ASP A 353 -5.69 1.65 -9.84
N GLY A 354 -5.94 1.46 -8.53
CA GLY A 354 -5.02 0.72 -7.65
C GLY A 354 -4.93 -0.76 -8.01
N ALA A 355 -6.05 -1.41 -8.32
CA ALA A 355 -6.06 -2.80 -8.80
C ALA A 355 -5.32 -2.96 -10.14
N ARG A 356 -5.44 -1.99 -11.04
CA ARG A 356 -4.72 -1.98 -12.33
C ARG A 356 -3.22 -1.76 -12.14
N ALA A 357 -2.81 -0.87 -11.24
CA ALA A 357 -1.41 -0.71 -10.88
C ALA A 357 -0.79 -2.01 -10.33
N LEU A 358 -1.60 -2.93 -9.79
CA LEU A 358 -1.20 -4.26 -9.33
C LEU A 358 -1.51 -5.38 -10.33
N ASN A 359 -1.80 -5.07 -11.60
CA ASN A 359 -2.17 -6.04 -12.66
C ASN A 359 -3.36 -6.97 -12.34
N VAL A 360 -4.26 -6.55 -11.46
CA VAL A 360 -5.50 -7.27 -11.11
C VAL A 360 -6.77 -6.48 -11.39
N GLY A 361 -6.64 -5.44 -12.22
CA GLY A 361 -7.74 -4.59 -12.66
C GLY A 361 -8.83 -5.33 -13.44
N ASP A 362 -8.57 -6.53 -13.96
CA ASP A 362 -9.57 -7.41 -14.58
C ASP A 362 -10.25 -8.36 -13.58
N GLU A 363 -9.67 -8.55 -12.39
CA GLU A 363 -10.19 -9.43 -11.35
C GLU A 363 -11.02 -8.69 -10.30
N ILE A 364 -10.60 -7.49 -9.90
CA ILE A 364 -11.18 -6.72 -8.78
C ILE A 364 -11.30 -5.22 -9.11
N GLY A 365 -11.64 -4.41 -8.11
CA GLY A 365 -11.60 -2.94 -8.16
C GLY A 365 -12.84 -2.28 -8.80
N SER A 366 -13.74 -3.04 -9.42
CA SER A 366 -15.05 -2.57 -9.90
C SER A 366 -16.13 -3.64 -9.70
N LEU A 367 -17.38 -3.20 -9.54
CA LEU A 367 -18.54 -4.08 -9.43
C LEU A 367 -19.03 -4.43 -10.84
N GLU A 368 -18.49 -5.51 -11.41
CA GLU A 368 -18.80 -5.97 -12.75
C GLU A 368 -19.01 -7.48 -12.77
N PRO A 369 -20.03 -7.99 -13.49
CA PRO A 369 -20.19 -9.42 -13.68
C PRO A 369 -18.93 -10.09 -14.22
N GLY A 370 -18.49 -11.16 -13.58
CA GLY A 370 -17.27 -11.90 -13.90
C GLY A 370 -16.07 -11.56 -13.02
N LYS A 371 -16.09 -10.45 -12.28
CA LYS A 371 -15.05 -10.09 -11.31
C LYS A 371 -15.24 -10.79 -9.96
N ARG A 372 -14.16 -10.91 -9.19
CA ARG A 372 -14.22 -11.41 -7.80
C ARG A 372 -15.02 -10.43 -6.94
N ALA A 373 -15.75 -10.97 -5.98
CA ALA A 373 -16.55 -10.19 -5.05
C ALA A 373 -15.68 -9.58 -3.95
N ASP A 374 -14.93 -8.53 -4.30
CA ASP A 374 -14.15 -7.70 -3.39
C ASP A 374 -14.85 -6.33 -3.27
N PHE A 375 -15.72 -6.17 -2.27
CA PHE A 375 -16.54 -4.97 -2.10
C PHE A 375 -16.74 -4.62 -0.62
N LEU A 376 -17.15 -3.37 -0.37
CA LEU A 376 -17.51 -2.90 0.96
C LEU A 376 -18.89 -2.24 0.94
N VAL A 377 -19.51 -2.21 2.11
CA VAL A 377 -20.78 -1.54 2.40
C VAL A 377 -20.51 -0.41 3.39
N LEU A 378 -20.84 0.82 3.00
CA LEU A 378 -20.78 2.00 3.85
C LEU A 378 -22.17 2.38 4.35
N ASP A 379 -22.27 2.68 5.65
CA ASP A 379 -23.42 3.40 6.21
C ASP A 379 -23.37 4.86 5.72
N VAL A 380 -24.25 5.17 4.76
CA VAL A 380 -24.44 6.53 4.25
C VAL A 380 -25.77 7.14 4.67
N ASP A 381 -26.48 6.54 5.64
CA ASP A 381 -27.68 7.11 6.25
C ASP A 381 -27.34 8.03 7.43
N ALA A 382 -26.13 7.91 7.98
CA ALA A 382 -25.60 8.82 8.98
C ALA A 382 -25.74 10.31 8.56
N PRO A 383 -26.14 11.23 9.46
CA PRO A 383 -26.46 12.63 9.12
C PRO A 383 -25.37 13.39 8.35
N LYS A 384 -24.09 13.01 8.47
CA LYS A 384 -22.98 13.64 7.73
C LYS A 384 -23.08 13.44 6.21
N PHE A 385 -23.80 12.43 5.74
CA PHE A 385 -24.04 12.19 4.31
C PHE A 385 -25.31 12.88 3.79
N ALA A 386 -26.11 13.52 4.65
CA ALA A 386 -27.34 14.19 4.23
C ALA A 386 -27.08 15.64 3.73
N PRO A 387 -27.65 16.04 2.57
CA PRO A 387 -28.40 15.22 1.61
C PRO A 387 -27.47 14.43 0.66
N ARG A 388 -27.85 13.21 0.31
CA ARG A 388 -27.14 12.32 -0.63
C ARG A 388 -27.24 12.85 -2.08
N THR A 389 -26.47 13.90 -2.39
CA THR A 389 -26.55 14.64 -3.66
C THR A 389 -25.37 14.41 -4.60
N ASN A 390 -24.20 14.08 -4.06
CA ASN A 390 -23.01 13.71 -4.80
C ASN A 390 -22.20 12.71 -3.96
N LEU A 391 -22.68 11.46 -3.93
CA LEU A 391 -22.07 10.39 -3.14
C LEU A 391 -20.58 10.20 -3.42
N PRO A 392 -20.11 10.21 -4.69
CA PRO A 392 -18.68 10.16 -4.96
C PRO A 392 -17.87 11.23 -4.24
N ALA A 393 -18.36 12.48 -4.26
CA ALA A 393 -17.70 13.57 -3.53
C ALA A 393 -17.82 13.43 -2.02
N GLN A 394 -18.94 12.92 -1.52
CA GLN A 394 -19.13 12.70 -0.09
C GLN A 394 -18.17 11.63 0.42
N VAL A 395 -18.04 10.49 -0.26
CA VAL A 395 -17.11 9.43 0.13
C VAL A 395 -15.67 9.95 0.22
N VAL A 396 -15.13 10.51 -0.86
CA VAL A 396 -13.70 10.93 -0.87
C VAL A 396 -13.39 12.14 0.01
N ASN A 397 -14.39 12.89 0.47
CA ASN A 397 -14.17 14.08 1.29
C ASN A 397 -14.45 13.85 2.78
N GLN A 398 -15.28 12.86 3.14
CA GLN A 398 -15.78 12.74 4.51
C GLN A 398 -16.03 11.31 5.02
N ALA A 399 -15.97 10.28 4.16
CA ALA A 399 -16.03 8.91 4.66
C ALA A 399 -14.81 8.63 5.54
N ALA A 400 -15.00 7.72 6.48
CA ALA A 400 -13.99 7.29 7.42
C ALA A 400 -14.15 5.77 7.67
N PRO A 401 -13.12 5.10 8.21
CA PRO A 401 -13.20 3.70 8.62
C PRO A 401 -14.46 3.36 9.44
N ALA A 402 -14.88 4.27 10.32
CA ALA A 402 -16.08 4.10 11.15
C ALA A 402 -17.42 4.04 10.38
N ASP A 403 -17.44 4.33 9.08
CA ASP A 403 -18.63 4.18 8.24
C ASP A 403 -18.69 2.81 7.55
N VAL A 404 -17.63 2.00 7.65
CA VAL A 404 -17.57 0.65 7.05
C VAL A 404 -18.38 -0.30 7.91
N GLU A 405 -19.40 -0.91 7.32
CA GLU A 405 -20.29 -1.85 7.99
C GLU A 405 -19.95 -3.30 7.63
N THR A 406 -19.84 -3.58 6.34
CA THR A 406 -19.55 -4.93 5.82
C THR A 406 -18.42 -4.86 4.82
N VAL A 407 -17.52 -5.84 4.85
CA VAL A 407 -16.47 -6.03 3.85
C VAL A 407 -16.51 -7.46 3.37
N VAL A 408 -16.50 -7.63 2.05
CA VAL A 408 -16.46 -8.91 1.36
C VAL A 408 -15.17 -8.99 0.57
N VAL A 409 -14.43 -10.08 0.74
CA VAL A 409 -13.23 -10.38 -0.04
C VAL A 409 -13.37 -11.77 -0.62
N ASP A 410 -13.23 -11.89 -1.93
CA ASP A 410 -13.32 -13.17 -2.64
C ASP A 410 -14.68 -13.87 -2.43
N GLY A 411 -15.74 -13.09 -2.18
CA GLY A 411 -17.09 -13.54 -1.84
C GLY A 411 -17.33 -13.96 -0.40
N GLU A 412 -16.35 -13.80 0.48
CA GLU A 412 -16.48 -14.12 1.90
C GLU A 412 -16.67 -12.84 2.72
N ILE A 413 -17.66 -12.84 3.63
CA ILE A 413 -17.85 -11.73 4.58
C ILE A 413 -16.73 -11.78 5.62
N VAL A 414 -15.79 -10.84 5.51
CA VAL A 414 -14.61 -10.73 6.38
C VAL A 414 -14.75 -9.62 7.43
N VAL A 415 -15.73 -8.73 7.27
CA VAL A 415 -16.16 -7.74 8.27
C VAL A 415 -17.68 -7.72 8.30
N GLU A 416 -18.26 -7.74 9.49
CA GLU A 416 -19.70 -7.63 9.74
C GLU A 416 -19.91 -6.65 10.92
N ASP A 417 -20.87 -5.74 10.82
CA ASP A 417 -21.11 -4.66 11.78
C ASP A 417 -19.83 -3.88 12.18
N GLY A 418 -18.96 -3.62 11.20
CA GLY A 418 -17.69 -2.91 11.37
C GLY A 418 -16.60 -3.70 12.10
N THR A 419 -16.81 -4.99 12.38
CA THR A 419 -15.85 -5.85 13.09
C THR A 419 -15.36 -7.00 12.20
N PRO A 420 -14.04 -7.22 12.07
CA PRO A 420 -13.50 -8.37 11.35
C PRO A 420 -13.99 -9.72 11.90
N THR A 421 -14.43 -10.62 11.04
CA THR A 421 -15.09 -11.89 11.44
C THR A 421 -14.11 -13.00 11.82
N ARG A 422 -12.84 -12.86 11.42
CA ARG A 422 -11.78 -13.88 11.58
C ARG A 422 -10.70 -13.47 12.60
N LEU A 423 -10.80 -12.26 13.16
CA LEU A 423 -9.80 -11.69 14.05
C LEU A 423 -10.46 -11.25 15.36
N ASP A 424 -9.85 -11.61 16.49
CA ASP A 424 -10.30 -11.19 17.82
C ASP A 424 -9.61 -9.87 18.19
N GLY A 425 -10.33 -8.76 18.04
CA GLY A 425 -9.80 -7.42 18.29
C GLY A 425 -9.28 -7.21 19.72
N ASP A 426 -9.97 -7.75 20.73
CA ASP A 426 -9.55 -7.64 22.13
C ASP A 426 -8.25 -8.42 22.38
N ALA A 427 -8.12 -9.60 21.78
CA ALA A 427 -6.90 -10.41 21.88
C ALA A 427 -5.73 -9.77 21.12
N ILE A 428 -5.97 -9.22 19.94
CA ILE A 428 -4.96 -8.51 19.13
C ILE A 428 -4.46 -7.27 19.88
N GLN A 429 -5.37 -6.47 20.44
CA GLN A 429 -5.00 -5.32 21.26
C GLN A 429 -4.08 -5.74 22.42
N GLN A 430 -4.47 -6.77 23.19
CA GLN A 430 -3.65 -7.27 24.31
C GLN A 430 -2.28 -7.78 23.85
N ARG A 431 -2.18 -8.44 22.69
CA ARG A 431 -0.91 -8.91 22.15
C ARG A 431 -0.03 -7.77 21.67
N ALA A 432 -0.60 -6.76 21.02
CA ALA A 432 0.14 -5.56 20.61
C ALA A 432 0.67 -4.79 21.83
N GLU A 433 -0.16 -4.56 22.84
CA GLU A 433 0.25 -3.93 24.10
C GLU A 433 1.39 -4.72 24.78
N ALA A 434 1.24 -6.04 24.92
CA ALA A 434 2.27 -6.89 25.52
C ALA A 434 3.56 -6.94 24.68
N ALA A 435 3.45 -6.86 23.35
CA ALA A 435 4.61 -6.79 22.45
C ALA A 435 5.37 -5.48 22.66
N VAL A 436 4.68 -4.34 22.73
CA VAL A 436 5.32 -3.05 22.99
C VAL A 436 5.95 -3.01 24.39
N GLU A 437 5.26 -3.50 25.41
CA GLU A 437 5.82 -3.61 26.78
C GLU A 437 7.13 -4.42 26.78
N ARG A 438 7.13 -5.57 26.11
CA ARG A 438 8.32 -6.41 25.99
C ARG A 438 9.44 -5.73 25.18
N PHE A 439 9.10 -5.04 24.11
CA PHE A 439 10.05 -4.30 23.29
C PHE A 439 10.76 -3.20 24.09
N VAL A 440 10.01 -2.46 24.92
CA VAL A 440 10.56 -1.45 25.84
C VAL A 440 11.43 -2.10 26.94
N GLU A 441 11.09 -3.29 27.44
CA GLU A 441 11.93 -4.01 28.41
C GLU A 441 13.25 -4.54 27.82
N GLU A 442 13.24 -4.92 26.54
CA GLU A 442 14.39 -5.49 25.83
C GLU A 442 15.30 -4.43 25.20
N THR A 443 14.84 -3.18 25.08
CA THR A 443 15.54 -2.08 24.41
C THR A 443 15.70 -0.86 25.32
N ASP A 444 16.41 0.17 24.84
CA ASP A 444 16.54 1.46 25.52
C ASP A 444 15.46 2.47 25.04
N TRP A 445 14.38 2.01 24.39
CA TRP A 445 13.23 2.86 24.06
C TRP A 445 12.45 3.22 25.32
N ASP A 446 12.01 4.48 25.44
CA ASP A 446 11.10 4.95 26.50
C ASP A 446 9.77 5.33 25.84
N LEU A 447 8.75 4.46 25.97
CA LEU A 447 7.43 4.67 25.39
C LEU A 447 6.38 4.77 26.51
N ASP A 448 5.64 5.88 26.55
CA ASP A 448 4.49 6.05 27.44
C ASP A 448 3.32 6.76 26.76
N VAL A 449 2.21 6.94 27.49
CA VAL A 449 0.99 7.57 26.96
C VAL A 449 1.16 9.05 26.56
N GLY A 450 2.26 9.67 26.95
CA GLY A 450 2.61 11.06 26.71
C GLY A 450 3.65 11.28 25.62
N GLY A 451 4.32 10.23 25.13
CA GLY A 451 5.29 10.31 24.04
C GLY A 451 6.20 9.08 23.94
N GLY A 452 7.07 9.09 22.93
CA GLY A 452 8.09 8.06 22.73
C GLY A 452 9.45 8.66 22.46
N ASP A 453 10.45 8.28 23.26
CA ASP A 453 11.85 8.64 23.06
C ASP A 453 12.64 7.38 22.63
N PRO A 454 13.31 7.39 21.47
CA PRO A 454 14.17 6.29 21.07
C PRO A 454 15.45 6.25 21.92
N PRO A 455 16.23 5.16 21.83
CA PRO A 455 17.56 5.10 22.39
C PRO A 455 18.40 6.31 21.97
N SER A 456 19.36 6.70 22.82
CA SER A 456 20.26 7.80 22.47
C SER A 456 20.92 7.57 21.10
N ALA A 457 21.17 8.61 20.32
CA ALA A 457 21.80 8.48 18.99
C ALA A 457 23.12 7.66 19.00
N VAL A 458 23.84 7.63 20.13
CA VAL A 458 25.05 6.79 20.30
C VAL A 458 24.71 5.31 20.42
N ALA A 459 23.61 4.96 21.08
CA ALA A 459 23.09 3.59 21.18
C ALA A 459 22.54 3.15 19.82
N THR A 460 21.67 3.94 19.19
CA THR A 460 21.13 3.67 17.85
C THR A 460 22.24 3.46 16.81
N ALA A 461 23.27 4.33 16.81
CA ALA A 461 24.40 4.20 15.90
C ALA A 461 25.32 2.98 16.19
N ARG A 462 25.10 2.22 17.26
CA ARG A 462 25.78 0.92 17.49
C ARG A 462 24.99 -0.25 16.91
N GLU A 463 23.68 -0.08 16.76
CA GLU A 463 22.75 -1.10 16.25
C GLU A 463 22.65 -1.06 14.72
N ILE A 464 22.85 0.12 14.12
CA ILE A 464 22.85 0.28 12.66
C ILE A 464 24.16 -0.23 12.04
N ASP A 465 24.07 -1.01 10.96
CA ASP A 465 25.24 -1.34 10.16
C ASP A 465 25.81 -0.12 9.43
N LYS A 466 27.14 0.01 9.44
CA LYS A 466 27.85 1.18 8.93
C LYS A 466 28.36 1.00 7.51
N ARG A 467 28.50 -0.25 7.02
CA ARG A 467 29.17 -0.49 5.73
C ARG A 467 28.30 -0.11 4.55
N GLY A 468 27.03 -0.53 4.54
CA GLY A 468 26.06 -0.15 3.51
C GLY A 468 25.93 1.37 3.41
N PRO A 469 25.52 2.06 4.49
CA PRO A 469 25.39 3.52 4.51
C PRO A 469 26.67 4.26 4.15
N ALA A 470 27.84 3.80 4.59
CA ALA A 470 29.11 4.42 4.20
C ALA A 470 29.39 4.26 2.70
N ARG A 471 29.09 3.11 2.10
CA ARG A 471 29.21 2.89 0.65
C ARG A 471 28.24 3.77 -0.11
N LEU A 472 26.99 3.84 0.32
CA LEU A 472 25.96 4.71 -0.24
C LEU A 472 26.41 6.18 -0.26
N LEU A 473 26.77 6.73 0.90
CA LEU A 473 27.25 8.10 1.02
C LEU A 473 28.49 8.35 0.16
N SER A 474 29.41 7.38 0.08
CA SER A 474 30.60 7.50 -0.78
C SER A 474 30.25 7.58 -2.27
N ARG A 475 29.27 6.80 -2.73
CA ARG A 475 28.79 6.79 -4.12
C ARG A 475 28.12 8.12 -4.46
N LEU A 476 27.20 8.59 -3.62
CA LEU A 476 26.54 9.88 -3.79
C LEU A 476 27.54 11.04 -3.80
N ALA A 477 28.53 11.04 -2.89
CA ALA A 477 29.56 12.06 -2.86
C ALA A 477 30.42 12.08 -4.13
N ILE A 478 30.81 10.90 -4.63
CA ILE A 478 31.58 10.78 -5.88
C ILE A 478 30.74 11.28 -7.06
N GLN A 479 29.47 10.91 -7.13
CA GLN A 479 28.61 11.31 -8.24
C GLN A 479 28.28 12.81 -8.20
N SER A 480 27.97 13.36 -7.02
CA SER A 480 27.77 14.80 -6.84
C SER A 480 29.01 15.61 -7.27
N ALA A 481 30.21 15.09 -7.01
CA ALA A 481 31.44 15.70 -7.51
C ALA A 481 31.53 15.66 -9.04
N ARG A 482 31.18 14.53 -9.69
CA ARG A 482 31.14 14.44 -11.16
C ARG A 482 30.16 15.43 -11.77
N ASP A 483 28.95 15.51 -11.22
CA ASP A 483 27.89 16.41 -11.70
C ASP A 483 28.34 17.88 -11.61
N ARG A 484 29.00 18.28 -10.52
CA ARG A 484 29.51 19.65 -10.33
C ARG A 484 30.68 20.02 -11.23
N PHE A 485 31.54 19.07 -11.57
CA PHE A 485 32.78 19.33 -12.30
C PHE A 485 32.71 18.98 -13.79
N SER A 486 31.57 18.50 -14.30
CA SER A 486 31.34 18.14 -15.71
C SER A 486 32.48 17.32 -16.30
N LEU A 487 32.86 16.24 -15.60
CA LEU A 487 33.87 15.28 -16.06
C LEU A 487 33.29 14.21 -16.97
#